data_AF-A0A3N4ZQM7-F1
#
_entry.id   AF-A0A3N4ZQM7-F1
#
_cell.length_a   1.000
_cell.length_b   1.000
_cell.length_c   1.000
_cell.angle_alpha   90.00
_cell.angle_beta   90.00
_cell.angle_gamma   90.00
#
_symmetry.space_group_name_H-M   'P 1'
#
loop_
_entity.id
_entity.type
_entity.pdbx_description
1 polymer ?
#
loop_
_entity_poly.entity_id
_entity_poly.type
_entity_poly.pdbx_seq_one_letter_code
_entity_poly.pdbx_strand_id
1 'polypeptide(L)'
;MRTPIIAAAVAGVLLLSGCSVAGAQAGESTGAPEATPTGESRIDLQAPDTQVGLSQEYDVVEACDAFFGGRTPLAGKVRSLAPVVAQQLDPSTTQGQVSKMSNQISSLIGLAPKKLTTHLERIRTPFDQAKQGSLARPQDVVTGIESFRATCLQEGWVKVA
;
A
#
# COMPACT_ATOMS: atom_id res chain seq x y z
N MET A 1 -27.02 -19.31 44.34
CA MET A 1 -25.81 -19.32 43.48
C MET A 1 -26.06 -18.29 42.37
N ARG A 2 -25.23 -17.25 42.29
CA ARG A 2 -25.47 -16.05 41.47
C ARG A 2 -24.70 -16.13 40.15
N THR A 3 -25.41 -15.90 39.06
CA THR A 3 -24.95 -15.70 37.68
C THR A 3 -24.15 -14.39 37.53
N PRO A 4 -23.17 -14.31 36.62
CA PRO A 4 -22.80 -13.04 36.00
C PRO A 4 -23.35 -12.91 34.57
N ILE A 5 -23.81 -11.69 34.30
CA ILE A 5 -24.47 -11.18 33.10
C ILE A 5 -23.41 -10.70 32.09
N ILE A 6 -23.67 -10.92 30.80
CA ILE A 6 -22.89 -10.41 29.66
C ILE A 6 -23.17 -8.91 29.47
N ALA A 7 -22.14 -8.08 29.36
CA ALA A 7 -22.26 -6.69 28.92
C ALA A 7 -21.17 -6.38 27.89
N ALA A 8 -21.56 -6.36 26.62
CA ALA A 8 -20.79 -5.77 25.53
C ALA A 8 -21.18 -4.28 25.42
N ALA A 9 -20.20 -3.38 25.52
CA ALA A 9 -20.40 -1.96 25.26
C ALA A 9 -19.62 -1.58 24.00
N VAL A 10 -20.34 -1.49 22.87
CA VAL A 10 -19.85 -0.91 21.62
C VAL A 10 -20.32 0.54 21.62
N ALA A 11 -19.44 1.47 22.00
CA ALA A 11 -19.68 2.90 21.85
C ALA A 11 -19.17 3.35 20.49
N GLY A 12 -20.06 3.37 19.50
CA GLY A 12 -19.84 4.10 18.25
C GLY A 12 -20.26 5.55 18.43
N VAL A 13 -19.33 6.48 18.25
CA VAL A 13 -19.61 7.88 17.92
C VAL A 13 -18.46 8.38 17.03
N LEU A 14 -18.66 8.33 15.71
CA LEU A 14 -17.91 9.14 14.75
C LEU A 14 -18.67 10.46 14.61
N LEU A 15 -18.23 11.51 15.31
CA LEU A 15 -18.71 12.85 15.06
C LEU A 15 -18.06 13.38 13.78
N LEU A 16 -18.84 13.45 12.71
CA LEU A 16 -18.57 14.27 11.54
C LEU A 16 -18.65 15.74 11.95
N SER A 17 -17.51 16.43 12.03
CA SER A 17 -17.48 17.90 12.10
C SER A 17 -17.06 18.48 10.75
N GLY A 18 -18.06 18.92 9.99
CA GLY A 18 -17.89 19.77 8.81
C GLY A 18 -18.52 21.14 9.00
N CYS A 19 -17.81 22.16 8.51
CA CYS A 19 -18.21 23.53 8.08
C CYS A 19 -18.65 24.63 9.09
N SER A 20 -17.71 25.57 9.29
CA SER A 20 -17.77 27.03 9.03
C SER A 20 -18.79 27.94 9.75
N VAL A 21 -18.29 28.97 10.46
CA VAL A 21 -18.69 30.40 10.32
C VAL A 21 -17.77 31.34 11.12
N ALA A 22 -17.57 32.54 10.58
CA ALA A 22 -16.64 33.60 10.98
C ALA A 22 -17.09 34.48 12.16
N GLY A 23 -16.12 35.17 12.80
CA GLY A 23 -16.32 36.55 13.27
C GLY A 23 -15.80 36.93 14.67
N ALA A 24 -15.06 38.06 14.70
CA ALA A 24 -14.78 39.02 15.81
C ALA A 24 -13.73 38.61 16.88
N GLN A 25 -12.52 39.19 16.97
CA GLN A 25 -12.03 40.58 17.18
C GLN A 25 -11.60 40.87 18.64
N ALA A 26 -10.60 41.78 18.75
CA ALA A 26 -9.90 42.33 19.94
C ALA A 26 -8.68 41.51 20.40
N GLY A 27 -7.42 41.93 20.29
CA GLY A 27 -6.85 43.26 20.06
C GLY A 27 -6.28 43.81 21.36
N GLU A 28 -5.04 43.46 21.71
CA GLU A 28 -4.21 44.30 22.59
C GLU A 28 -2.73 44.11 22.25
N SER A 29 -2.08 45.26 22.07
CA SER A 29 -0.76 45.47 21.49
C SER A 29 0.26 45.68 22.61
N THR A 30 1.40 44.99 22.62
CA THR A 30 2.57 45.46 23.36
C THR A 30 3.87 44.99 22.71
N GLY A 31 4.67 45.94 22.21
CA GLY A 31 6.13 45.89 22.15
C GLY A 31 6.80 45.42 20.84
N ALA A 32 7.34 46.37 20.07
CA ALA A 32 8.43 46.18 19.09
C ALA A 32 9.70 46.92 19.64
N PRO A 33 10.94 46.77 19.10
CA PRO A 33 11.30 46.21 17.78
C PRO A 33 12.61 45.36 17.71
N GLU A 34 12.86 44.87 16.49
CA GLU A 34 14.16 44.51 15.88
C GLU A 34 14.83 43.16 16.19
N ALA A 35 14.56 42.18 15.31
CA ALA A 35 15.58 41.63 14.42
C ALA A 35 14.92 41.20 13.08
N THR A 36 15.15 41.97 12.02
CA THR A 36 14.90 41.62 10.59
C THR A 36 16.02 40.71 10.05
N PRO A 37 15.95 40.21 8.80
CA PRO A 37 14.82 39.83 7.93
C PRO A 37 14.92 38.32 7.57
N THR A 38 13.98 37.67 6.89
CA THR A 38 14.01 37.48 5.42
C THR A 38 13.13 36.26 5.11
N GLY A 39 12.34 36.34 4.04
CA GLY A 39 11.88 35.13 3.35
C GLY A 39 10.41 34.80 3.52
N GLU A 40 9.55 35.69 3.01
CA GLU A 40 8.32 35.24 2.37
C GLU A 40 8.71 34.25 1.27
N SER A 41 8.49 32.96 1.51
CA SER A 41 8.46 31.95 0.47
C SER A 41 7.16 31.16 0.66
N ARG A 42 6.05 31.79 0.27
CA ARG A 42 4.91 31.01 -0.20
C ARG A 42 5.36 30.36 -1.49
N ILE A 43 5.89 29.14 -1.37
CA ILE A 43 5.95 28.25 -2.52
C ILE A 43 4.51 27.82 -2.75
N ASP A 44 3.84 28.54 -3.65
CA ASP A 44 2.80 27.96 -4.49
C ASP A 44 3.43 26.76 -5.20
N LEU A 45 3.30 25.56 -4.62
CA LEU A 45 3.49 24.31 -5.35
C LEU A 45 2.26 24.12 -6.26
N GLN A 46 2.13 24.99 -7.27
CA GLN A 46 1.66 24.51 -8.56
C GLN A 46 2.72 23.54 -9.04
N ALA A 47 2.46 22.24 -8.85
CA ALA A 47 3.30 21.19 -9.38
C ALA A 47 3.52 21.48 -10.87
N PRO A 48 4.77 21.61 -11.34
CA PRO A 48 5.02 21.91 -12.74
C PRO A 48 4.49 20.76 -13.59
N ASP A 49 3.42 21.05 -14.32
CA ASP A 49 2.91 20.24 -15.40
C ASP A 49 3.85 20.40 -16.59
N THR A 50 5.09 19.90 -16.49
CA THR A 50 5.94 19.69 -17.67
C THR A 50 7.13 18.75 -17.42
N GLN A 51 7.09 17.66 -18.20
CA GLN A 51 8.21 16.87 -18.72
C GLN A 51 8.90 15.86 -17.79
N VAL A 52 8.40 14.63 -17.81
CA VAL A 52 9.30 13.47 -17.96
C VAL A 52 8.87 12.67 -19.19
N GLY A 53 9.12 13.24 -20.37
CA GLY A 53 9.43 12.38 -21.51
C GLY A 53 10.73 11.66 -21.18
N LEU A 54 10.70 10.32 -21.16
CA LEU A 54 11.79 9.40 -20.80
C LEU A 54 11.89 9.01 -19.30
N SER A 55 10.90 8.29 -18.81
CA SER A 55 11.19 7.02 -18.16
C SER A 55 10.20 6.04 -18.73
N GLN A 56 10.67 5.10 -19.54
CA GLN A 56 9.86 4.02 -20.07
C GLN A 56 9.05 3.47 -18.90
N GLU A 57 7.72 3.65 -18.93
CA GLU A 57 6.83 2.78 -18.18
C GLU A 57 7.40 1.38 -18.38
N TYR A 58 7.78 0.70 -17.30
CA TYR A 58 7.92 -0.74 -17.38
C TYR A 58 6.60 -1.20 -18.00
N ASP A 59 6.67 -1.74 -19.21
CA ASP A 59 5.47 -1.94 -20.02
C ASP A 59 4.50 -2.75 -19.16
N VAL A 60 3.25 -2.34 -19.13
CA VAL A 60 2.19 -3.03 -18.38
C VAL A 60 2.22 -4.53 -18.74
N VAL A 61 2.55 -4.82 -20.00
CA VAL A 61 2.82 -6.15 -20.53
C VAL A 61 4.02 -6.80 -19.84
N GLU A 62 5.15 -6.10 -19.69
CA GLU A 62 6.35 -6.59 -19.01
C GLU A 62 6.10 -6.85 -17.51
N ALA A 63 5.32 -6.01 -16.82
CA ALA A 63 4.95 -6.25 -15.42
C ALA A 63 4.05 -7.49 -15.25
N CYS A 64 3.04 -7.65 -16.10
CA CYS A 64 2.18 -8.82 -16.09
C CYS A 64 2.95 -10.09 -16.53
N ASP A 65 3.86 -10.01 -17.50
CA ASP A 65 4.71 -11.12 -17.95
C ASP A 65 5.77 -11.48 -16.90
N ALA A 66 6.40 -10.52 -16.23
CA ALA A 66 7.33 -10.80 -15.14
C ALA A 66 6.64 -11.52 -13.97
N PHE A 67 5.37 -11.22 -13.72
CA PHE A 67 4.61 -11.85 -12.64
C PHE A 67 4.02 -13.21 -13.03
N PHE A 68 3.43 -13.34 -14.23
CA PHE A 68 2.69 -14.52 -14.67
C PHE A 68 3.37 -15.35 -15.77
N GLY A 69 4.27 -14.75 -16.54
CA GLY A 69 4.99 -15.35 -17.66
C GLY A 69 6.38 -15.89 -17.30
N GLY A 70 7.06 -16.45 -18.31
CA GLY A 70 8.40 -17.03 -18.21
C GLY A 70 8.49 -18.49 -17.71
N ARG A 71 9.72 -19.04 -17.65
CA ARG A 71 9.99 -20.42 -17.20
C ARG A 71 9.82 -20.62 -15.69
N THR A 72 9.72 -19.56 -14.90
CA THR A 72 9.54 -19.63 -13.45
C THR A 72 8.74 -18.43 -12.93
N PRO A 73 7.42 -18.40 -13.17
CA PRO A 73 6.60 -17.23 -12.89
C PRO A 73 6.60 -16.91 -11.39
N LEU A 74 6.71 -15.62 -11.06
CA LEU A 74 6.69 -15.15 -9.67
C LEU A 74 5.39 -15.57 -8.97
N ALA A 75 4.26 -15.55 -9.69
CA ALA A 75 2.96 -16.02 -9.19
C ALA A 75 3.00 -17.43 -8.59
N GLY A 76 3.76 -18.36 -9.19
CA GLY A 76 3.92 -19.72 -8.66
C GLY A 76 4.66 -19.75 -7.32
N LYS A 77 5.71 -18.94 -7.19
CA LYS A 77 6.48 -18.80 -5.94
C LYS A 77 5.64 -18.12 -4.86
N VAL A 78 4.97 -17.01 -5.19
CA VAL A 78 4.06 -16.30 -4.28
C VAL A 78 2.98 -17.25 -3.77
N ARG A 79 2.34 -18.01 -4.65
CA ARG A 79 1.31 -19.00 -4.29
C ARG A 79 1.86 -20.10 -3.38
N SER A 80 3.07 -20.61 -3.65
CA SER A 80 3.69 -21.65 -2.82
C SER A 80 4.00 -21.17 -1.39
N LEU A 81 4.25 -19.87 -1.20
CA LEU A 81 4.49 -19.27 0.11
C LEU A 81 3.21 -18.79 0.81
N ALA A 82 2.05 -18.84 0.14
CA ALA A 82 0.79 -18.39 0.74
C ALA A 82 0.48 -19.07 2.09
N PRO A 83 0.71 -20.37 2.33
CA PRO A 83 0.48 -20.97 3.65
C PRO A 83 1.42 -20.45 4.75
N VAL A 84 2.56 -19.88 4.39
CA VAL A 84 3.60 -19.43 5.34
C VAL A 84 3.20 -18.12 6.02
N VAL A 85 2.41 -17.27 5.36
CA VAL A 85 1.97 -15.97 5.93
C VAL A 85 1.01 -16.11 7.12
N ALA A 86 0.47 -17.31 7.35
CA ALA A 86 -0.40 -17.65 8.47
C ALA A 86 0.36 -18.26 9.67
N GLN A 87 1.67 -18.38 9.57
CA GLN A 87 2.51 -19.04 10.58
C GLN A 87 3.36 -18.00 11.31
N GLN A 88 3.77 -18.32 12.53
CA GLN A 88 4.88 -17.61 13.14
C GLN A 88 6.15 -17.94 12.37
N LEU A 89 6.86 -16.89 11.94
CA LEU A 89 8.03 -17.06 11.09
C LEU A 89 9.25 -17.41 11.95
N ASP A 90 9.86 -18.54 11.64
CA ASP A 90 11.23 -18.83 12.07
C ASP A 90 12.21 -17.84 11.41
N PRO A 91 13.02 -17.09 12.20
CA PRO A 91 13.98 -16.11 11.70
C PRO A 91 15.03 -16.68 10.75
N SER A 92 15.40 -17.96 10.92
CA SER A 92 16.50 -18.55 10.17
C SER A 92 16.13 -18.99 8.75
N THR A 93 14.84 -19.28 8.51
CA THR A 93 14.40 -19.86 7.24
C THR A 93 13.20 -19.12 6.64
N THR A 94 12.06 -19.15 7.32
CA THR A 94 10.78 -18.66 6.75
C THR A 94 10.69 -17.14 6.72
N GLN A 95 11.27 -16.44 7.71
CA GLN A 95 11.32 -14.97 7.71
C GLN A 95 12.10 -14.42 6.52
N GLY A 96 13.22 -15.06 6.17
CA GLY A 96 14.03 -14.69 5.00
C GLY A 96 13.26 -14.88 3.69
N GLN A 97 12.51 -15.98 3.56
CA GLN A 97 11.69 -16.25 2.36
C GLN A 97 10.54 -15.25 2.20
N VAL A 98 9.81 -14.96 3.28
CA VAL A 98 8.72 -13.97 3.29
C VAL A 98 9.25 -12.57 2.98
N SER A 99 10.38 -12.18 3.58
CA SER A 99 11.01 -10.88 3.33
C SER A 99 11.49 -10.75 1.89
N LYS A 100 12.13 -11.80 1.36
CA LYS A 100 12.56 -11.85 -0.04
C LYS A 100 11.36 -11.70 -0.98
N MET A 101 10.25 -12.39 -0.70
CA MET A 101 9.05 -12.31 -1.52
C MET A 101 8.43 -10.92 -1.50
N SER A 102 8.26 -10.33 -0.31
CA SER A 102 7.77 -8.95 -0.16
C SER A 102 8.64 -7.95 -0.95
N ASN A 103 9.97 -8.08 -0.85
CA ASN A 103 10.89 -7.20 -1.57
C ASN A 103 10.80 -7.38 -3.08
N GLN A 104 10.69 -8.62 -3.58
CA GLN A 104 10.52 -8.89 -5.01
C GLN A 104 9.23 -8.27 -5.56
N ILE A 105 8.12 -8.39 -4.84
CA ILE A 105 6.86 -7.73 -5.21
C ILE A 105 7.01 -6.21 -5.12
N SER A 106 7.72 -5.69 -4.12
CA SER A 106 7.97 -4.25 -3.99
C SER A 106 8.82 -3.68 -5.13
N SER A 107 9.79 -4.44 -5.64
CA SER A 107 10.54 -4.05 -6.83
C SER A 107 9.64 -3.96 -8.05
N LEU A 108 8.72 -4.91 -8.23
CA LEU A 108 7.73 -4.83 -9.31
C LEU A 108 6.79 -3.63 -9.14
N ILE A 109 6.37 -3.30 -7.91
CA ILE A 109 5.56 -2.10 -7.63
C ILE A 109 6.29 -0.82 -8.06
N GLY A 110 7.59 -0.71 -7.78
CA GLY A 110 8.39 0.46 -8.13
C GLY A 110 8.57 0.66 -9.65
N LEU A 111 8.36 -0.39 -10.44
CA LEU A 111 8.45 -0.36 -11.89
C LEU A 111 7.08 -0.28 -12.55
N ALA A 112 6.06 -0.85 -11.92
CA ALA A 112 4.74 -1.00 -12.51
C ALA A 112 3.99 0.34 -12.62
N PRO A 113 3.17 0.51 -13.67
CA PRO A 113 2.31 1.67 -13.79
C PRO A 113 1.24 1.67 -12.69
N LYS A 114 0.78 2.86 -12.32
CA LYS A 114 -0.15 3.09 -11.20
C LYS A 114 -1.36 2.16 -11.18
N LYS A 115 -1.88 1.80 -12.36
CA LYS A 115 -3.02 0.88 -12.51
C LYS A 115 -2.75 -0.56 -12.03
N LEU A 116 -1.50 -1.01 -12.02
CA LEU A 116 -1.11 -2.33 -11.51
C LEU A 116 -0.62 -2.30 -10.07
N THR A 117 -0.14 -1.14 -9.59
CA THR A 117 0.39 -0.96 -8.23
C THR A 117 -0.57 -1.50 -7.17
N THR A 118 -1.86 -1.13 -7.23
CA THR A 118 -2.87 -1.58 -6.26
C THR A 118 -3.04 -3.10 -6.24
N HIS A 119 -2.93 -3.77 -7.39
CA HIS A 119 -3.01 -5.23 -7.46
C HIS A 119 -1.77 -5.88 -6.83
N LEU A 120 -0.58 -5.38 -7.14
CA LEU A 120 0.67 -5.89 -6.58
C LEU A 120 0.77 -5.61 -5.06
N GLU A 121 0.31 -4.46 -4.60
CA GLU A 121 0.23 -4.12 -3.18
C GLU A 121 -0.68 -5.09 -2.42
N ARG A 122 -1.85 -5.42 -2.98
CA ARG A 122 -2.76 -6.42 -2.39
C ARG A 122 -2.08 -7.78 -2.21
N ILE A 123 -1.21 -8.17 -3.14
CA ILE A 123 -0.43 -9.41 -3.05
C ILE A 123 0.70 -9.28 -2.01
N ARG A 124 1.33 -8.10 -1.90
CA ARG A 124 2.43 -7.84 -0.95
C ARG A 124 1.95 -7.79 0.50
N THR A 125 0.78 -7.20 0.77
CA THR A 125 0.29 -6.89 2.12
C THR A 125 0.34 -8.09 3.08
N PRO A 126 -0.13 -9.31 2.72
CA PRO A 126 -0.04 -10.47 3.60
C PRO A 126 1.40 -10.85 3.99
N PHE A 127 2.37 -10.67 3.09
CA PHE A 127 3.78 -10.93 3.38
C PHE A 127 4.37 -9.86 4.32
N ASP A 128 3.97 -8.60 4.16
CA ASP A 128 4.40 -7.53 5.06
C ASP A 128 3.83 -7.70 6.47
N GLN A 129 2.57 -8.13 6.59
CA GLN A 129 1.95 -8.49 7.86
C GLN A 129 2.71 -9.62 8.55
N ALA A 130 2.99 -10.71 7.82
CA ALA A 130 3.76 -11.85 8.34
C ALA A 130 5.17 -11.43 8.79
N LYS A 131 5.86 -10.59 8.01
CA LYS A 131 7.18 -10.03 8.34
C LYS A 131 7.16 -9.20 9.64
N GLN A 132 6.04 -8.54 9.93
CA GLN A 132 5.84 -7.75 11.15
C GLN A 132 5.34 -8.59 12.34
N GLY A 133 5.26 -9.92 12.19
CA GLY A 133 4.79 -10.84 13.23
C GLY A 133 3.26 -10.96 13.33
N SER A 134 2.52 -10.36 12.40
CA SER A 134 1.06 -10.50 12.31
C SER A 134 0.69 -11.69 11.41
N LEU A 135 -0.30 -12.48 11.81
CA LEU A 135 -0.79 -13.57 10.98
C LEU A 135 -1.72 -13.02 9.88
N ALA A 136 -1.39 -13.31 8.62
CA ALA A 136 -2.22 -12.98 7.47
C ALA A 136 -2.97 -14.22 6.96
N ARG A 137 -3.99 -14.01 6.11
CA ARG A 137 -4.77 -15.12 5.54
C ARG A 137 -4.13 -15.59 4.23
N PRO A 138 -3.85 -16.89 4.05
CA PRO A 138 -3.33 -17.42 2.78
C PRO A 138 -4.26 -17.10 1.60
N GLN A 139 -5.57 -17.07 1.86
CA GLN A 139 -6.59 -16.75 0.85
C GLN A 139 -6.45 -15.33 0.28
N ASP A 140 -5.94 -14.37 1.06
CA ASP A 140 -5.74 -13.00 0.59
C ASP A 140 -4.62 -12.94 -0.47
N VAL A 141 -3.57 -13.77 -0.30
CA VAL A 141 -2.52 -13.94 -1.31
C VAL A 141 -3.09 -14.55 -2.59
N VAL A 142 -3.85 -15.65 -2.46
CA VAL A 142 -4.43 -16.36 -3.61
C VAL A 142 -5.40 -15.47 -4.39
N THR A 143 -6.32 -14.81 -3.69
CA THR A 143 -7.31 -13.91 -4.29
C THR A 143 -6.63 -12.69 -4.92
N GLY A 144 -5.56 -12.17 -4.32
CA GLY A 144 -4.75 -11.10 -4.89
C GLY A 144 -4.12 -11.49 -6.23
N ILE A 145 -3.51 -12.69 -6.30
CA ILE A 145 -2.94 -13.23 -7.54
C ILE A 145 -4.01 -13.40 -8.62
N GLU A 146 -5.17 -13.96 -8.26
CA GLU A 146 -6.26 -14.21 -9.21
C GLU A 146 -6.88 -12.93 -9.74
N SER A 147 -7.12 -11.95 -8.86
CA SER A 147 -7.59 -10.62 -9.26
C SER A 147 -6.60 -9.93 -10.19
N PHE A 148 -5.30 -10.00 -9.88
CA PHE A 148 -4.28 -9.41 -10.74
C PHE A 148 -4.23 -10.10 -12.12
N ARG A 149 -4.34 -11.44 -12.14
CA ARG A 149 -4.39 -12.21 -13.38
C ARG A 149 -5.60 -11.84 -14.22
N ALA A 150 -6.77 -11.70 -13.60
CA ALA A 150 -7.99 -11.31 -14.28
C ALA A 150 -7.85 -9.93 -14.96
N THR A 151 -7.27 -8.95 -14.26
CA THR A 151 -6.97 -7.64 -14.86
C THR A 151 -6.01 -7.75 -16.04
N CYS A 152 -4.88 -8.46 -15.90
CA CYS A 152 -3.93 -8.62 -17.00
C CYS A 152 -4.55 -9.34 -18.22
N LEU A 153 -5.49 -10.28 -18.00
CA LEU A 153 -6.21 -10.97 -19.07
C LEU A 153 -7.26 -10.09 -19.75
N GLN A 154 -8.08 -9.38 -18.96
CA GLN A 154 -9.12 -8.50 -19.45
C GLN A 154 -8.55 -7.41 -20.37
N GLU A 155 -7.36 -6.93 -20.04
CA GLU A 155 -6.67 -5.86 -20.76
C GLU A 155 -5.74 -6.39 -21.87
N GLY A 156 -5.64 -7.72 -22.02
CA GLY A 156 -4.86 -8.36 -23.09
C GLY A 156 -3.34 -8.34 -22.90
N TRP A 157 -2.84 -8.07 -21.69
CA TRP A 157 -1.41 -7.97 -21.37
C TRP A 157 -0.73 -9.32 -21.15
N VAL A 158 -1.50 -10.36 -20.85
CA VAL A 158 -1.02 -11.75 -20.83
C VAL A 158 -1.93 -12.60 -21.68
N LYS A 159 -1.35 -13.58 -22.37
CA LYS A 159 -2.12 -14.54 -23.16
C LYS A 159 -2.56 -15.70 -22.25
N VAL A 160 -3.78 -16.19 -22.48
CA VAL A 160 -4.17 -17.50 -21.96
C VAL A 160 -3.38 -18.53 -22.77
N ALA A 161 -2.45 -19.22 -22.11
CA ALA A 161 -1.80 -20.41 -22.66
C ALA A 161 -2.74 -21.62 -22.55
#